data_AF-A0A0R2PXQ4-F1
#
_entry.id   AF-A0A0R2PXQ4-F1
#
_cell.length_a   1.000
_cell.length_b   1.000
_cell.length_c   1.000
_cell.angle_alpha   90.00
_cell.angle_beta   90.00
_cell.angle_gamma   90.00
#
_symmetry.space_group_name_H-M   'P 1'
#
loop_
_entity.id
_entity.type
_entity.pdbx_description
1 polymer ?
#
loop_
_entity_poly.entity_id
_entity_poly.type
_entity_poly.pdbx_seq_one_letter_code
_entity_poly.pdbx_strand_id
1 'polypeptide(L)'
;MTTETTHDTTNHSAHAEPVEHGMSTRGYIVIALILAAITALEVSTYYVDFGPLFLPSLLIMMVIKFVMVVSYFMHLKFDNKLFSWLFYTGLFLAVGVYITALATFQFFLR
;
A
#
# COMPACT_ATOMS: atom_id res chain seq x y z
N MET A 1 -10.12 55.03 -34.69
CA MET A 1 -10.27 54.96 -33.23
C MET A 1 -9.78 53.58 -32.83
N THR A 2 -8.65 53.52 -32.13
CA THR A 2 -7.85 52.32 -31.87
C THR A 2 -7.85 52.06 -30.38
N THR A 3 -8.30 50.88 -29.94
CA THR A 3 -8.05 50.22 -28.64
C THR A 3 -9.01 49.01 -28.57
N GLU A 4 -8.70 47.82 -28.06
CA GLU A 4 -7.52 47.26 -27.39
C GLU A 4 -7.63 45.72 -27.49
N THR A 5 -6.51 45.06 -27.75
CA THR A 5 -6.35 43.61 -27.60
C THR A 5 -6.27 43.30 -26.10
N THR A 6 -7.34 42.79 -25.49
CA THR A 6 -7.26 42.20 -24.15
C THR A 6 -6.86 40.75 -24.27
N HIS A 7 -5.55 40.54 -24.14
CA HIS A 7 -4.93 39.27 -23.81
C HIS A 7 -5.31 38.94 -22.36
N ASP A 8 -6.35 38.15 -22.13
CA ASP A 8 -6.64 37.61 -20.80
C ASP A 8 -6.17 36.15 -20.73
N THR A 9 -4.91 36.02 -20.33
CA THR A 9 -4.32 34.79 -19.85
C THR A 9 -4.96 34.47 -18.49
N THR A 10 -6.14 33.84 -18.51
CA THR A 10 -6.75 33.30 -17.28
C THR A 10 -6.87 31.79 -17.38
N ASN A 11 -5.83 31.15 -16.86
CA ASN A 11 -5.89 29.94 -16.03
C ASN A 11 -6.72 28.76 -16.56
N HIS A 12 -6.02 27.85 -17.26
CA HIS A 12 -6.31 26.41 -17.22
C HIS A 12 -6.06 25.87 -15.79
N SER A 13 -6.80 26.38 -14.80
CA SER A 13 -6.85 25.80 -13.47
C SER A 13 -7.98 24.80 -13.45
N ALA A 14 -7.57 23.53 -13.57
CA ALA A 14 -8.25 22.35 -13.05
C ALA A 14 -9.79 22.41 -13.05
N HIS A 15 -10.39 21.76 -14.05
CA HIS A 15 -11.77 21.29 -14.00
C HIS A 15 -12.11 20.74 -12.60
N ALA A 16 -12.81 21.56 -11.82
CA ALA A 16 -13.49 21.15 -10.62
C ALA A 16 -14.82 20.53 -11.05
N GLU A 17 -14.77 19.28 -11.48
CA GLU A 17 -15.96 18.46 -11.63
C GLU A 17 -16.44 18.01 -10.23
N PRO A 18 -17.66 18.37 -9.80
CA PRO A 18 -18.21 17.89 -8.55
C PRO A 18 -18.81 16.51 -8.81
N VAL A 19 -18.04 15.45 -8.57
CA VAL A 19 -18.55 14.07 -8.67
C VAL A 19 -18.92 13.57 -7.28
N GLU A 20 -20.23 13.43 -7.10
CA GLU A 20 -20.89 12.73 -6.00
C GLU A 20 -20.50 11.24 -5.91
N HIS A 21 -20.61 10.69 -4.69
CA HIS A 21 -20.79 9.25 -4.36
C HIS A 21 -19.60 8.28 -4.59
N GLY A 22 -18.92 7.98 -3.50
CA GLY A 22 -17.87 6.96 -3.41
C GLY A 22 -16.77 7.47 -2.47
N MET A 23 -16.19 6.61 -1.64
CA MET A 23 -15.17 7.05 -0.70
C MET A 23 -14.08 7.88 -1.41
N SER A 24 -13.95 9.14 -1.00
CA SER A 24 -13.20 10.16 -1.73
C SER A 24 -11.80 9.64 -2.10
N THR A 25 -11.44 9.71 -3.38
CA THR A 25 -10.11 9.43 -3.96
C THR A 25 -8.95 9.94 -3.09
N ARG A 26 -9.20 11.01 -2.35
CA ARG A 26 -8.31 11.62 -1.34
C ARG A 26 -7.83 10.63 -0.28
N GLY A 27 -8.68 9.69 0.17
CA GLY A 27 -8.32 8.65 1.12
C GLY A 27 -7.21 7.76 0.58
N TYR A 28 -7.41 7.14 -0.58
CA TYR A 28 -6.40 6.28 -1.21
C TYR A 28 -5.08 6.99 -1.45
N ILE A 29 -5.12 8.28 -1.85
CA ILE A 29 -3.91 9.10 -2.03
C ILE A 29 -3.16 9.26 -0.71
N VAL A 30 -3.86 9.48 0.42
CA VAL A 30 -3.22 9.56 1.74
C VAL A 30 -2.58 8.22 2.14
N ILE A 31 -3.26 7.08 1.95
CA ILE A 31 -2.63 5.78 2.20
C ILE A 31 -1.39 5.57 1.28
N ALA A 32 -1.46 5.99 0.01
CA ALA A 32 -0.33 5.91 -0.92
C ALA A 32 0.88 6.70 -0.41
N LEU A 33 0.65 7.93 0.08
CA LEU A 33 1.70 8.76 0.66
C LEU A 33 2.30 8.15 1.92
N ILE A 34 1.48 7.53 2.78
CA ILE A 34 1.97 6.80 3.96
C ILE A 34 2.86 5.63 3.53
N LEU A 35 2.43 4.82 2.57
CA LEU A 35 3.25 3.72 2.02
C LEU A 35 4.56 4.22 1.40
N ALA A 36 4.50 5.34 0.68
CA ALA A 36 5.69 5.98 0.12
C ALA A 36 6.65 6.43 1.23
N ALA A 37 6.14 7.03 2.31
CA ALA A 37 6.95 7.42 3.46
C ALA A 37 7.58 6.22 4.18
N ILE A 38 6.83 5.13 4.39
CA ILE A 38 7.36 3.87 4.95
C ILE A 38 8.45 3.30 4.02
N THR A 39 8.30 3.44 2.70
CA THR A 39 9.30 3.02 1.72
C THR A 39 10.54 3.90 1.72
N ALA A 40 10.38 5.21 1.83
CA ALA A 40 11.51 6.12 2.02
C ALA A 40 12.27 5.81 3.32
N LEU A 41 11.54 5.50 4.40
CA LEU A 41 12.14 5.08 5.67
C LEU A 41 12.93 3.77 5.49
N GLU A 42 12.37 2.77 4.80
CA GLU A 42 13.06 1.53 4.46
C GLU A 42 14.36 1.80 3.68
N VAL A 43 14.28 2.60 2.62
CA VAL A 43 15.46 3.00 1.83
C VAL A 43 16.49 3.72 2.72
N SER A 44 16.04 4.59 3.63
CA SER A 44 16.93 5.30 4.56
C SER A 44 17.64 4.36 5.55
N THR A 45 17.03 3.22 5.91
CA THR A 45 17.68 2.23 6.76
C THR A 45 18.85 1.53 6.09
N TYR A 46 18.98 1.57 4.76
CA TYR A 46 20.21 1.13 4.08
C TYR A 46 21.38 2.10 4.27
N TYR A 47 21.11 3.38 4.54
CA TYR A 47 22.13 4.40 4.75
C TYR A 47 22.54 4.54 6.22
N VAL A 48 21.75 4.00 7.14
CA VAL A 48 21.98 4.07 8.59
C VAL A 48 22.09 2.64 9.14
N ASP A 49 23.25 2.28 9.64
CA ASP A 49 23.49 0.93 10.20
C ASP A 49 22.76 0.74 11.54
N PHE A 50 21.65 0.01 11.52
CA PHE A 50 20.89 -0.36 12.71
C PHE A 50 21.40 -1.66 13.39
N GLY A 51 22.56 -2.16 12.95
CA GLY A 51 23.18 -3.37 13.51
C GLY A 51 22.25 -4.59 13.43
N PRO A 52 22.22 -5.46 14.46
CA PRO A 52 21.40 -6.69 14.46
C PRO A 52 19.89 -6.47 14.32
N LEU A 53 19.40 -5.25 14.60
CA LEU A 53 17.98 -4.90 14.53
C LEU A 53 17.52 -4.49 13.13
N PHE A 54 18.44 -4.33 12.17
CA PHE A 54 18.12 -3.98 10.79
C PHE A 54 17.17 -5.00 10.14
N LEU A 55 17.51 -6.29 10.22
CA LEU A 55 16.75 -7.37 9.60
C LEU A 55 15.31 -7.50 10.16
N PRO A 56 15.09 -7.57 11.49
CA PRO A 56 13.73 -7.62 12.03
C PRO A 56 12.93 -6.34 11.76
N SER A 57 13.57 -5.17 11.76
CA SER A 57 12.92 -3.90 11.41
C SER A 57 12.40 -3.91 9.98
N LEU A 58 13.22 -4.34 9.01
CA LEU A 58 12.81 -4.50 7.61
C LEU A 58 11.66 -5.49 7.46
N LEU A 59 11.72 -6.63 8.14
CA LEU A 59 10.67 -7.65 8.10
C LEU A 59 9.33 -7.08 8.57
N ILE A 60 9.33 -6.34 9.69
CA ILE A 60 8.13 -5.71 10.25
C ILE A 60 7.56 -4.67 9.28
N MET A 61 8.41 -3.79 8.74
CA MET A 61 8.00 -2.79 7.75
C MET A 61 7.38 -3.44 6.50
N MET A 62 7.95 -4.56 6.05
CA MET A 62 7.46 -5.31 4.90
C MET A 62 6.06 -5.89 5.14
N VAL A 63 5.83 -6.50 6.32
CA VAL A 63 4.51 -7.02 6.72
C VAL A 63 3.49 -5.89 6.80
N ILE A 64 3.85 -4.75 7.39
CA ILE A 64 2.96 -3.58 7.52
C ILE A 64 2.53 -3.09 6.13
N LYS A 65 3.48 -2.92 5.20
CA LYS A 65 3.15 -2.52 3.82
C LYS A 65 2.23 -3.51 3.15
N PHE A 66 2.53 -4.80 3.27
CA PHE A 66 1.71 -5.86 2.68
C PHE A 66 0.26 -5.77 3.17
N VAL A 67 0.03 -5.71 4.48
CA VAL A 67 -1.32 -5.62 5.05
C VAL A 67 -2.03 -4.34 4.62
N MET A 68 -1.33 -3.21 4.58
CA MET A 68 -1.90 -1.93 4.17
C MET A 68 -2.30 -1.93 2.69
N VAL A 69 -1.46 -2.48 1.80
CA VAL A 69 -1.76 -2.64 0.37
C VAL A 69 -2.95 -3.55 0.14
N VAL A 70 -2.98 -4.72 0.78
CA VAL A 70 -4.07 -5.68 0.68
C VAL A 70 -5.39 -5.10 1.21
N SER A 71 -5.35 -4.40 2.34
CA SER A 71 -6.57 -3.88 2.96
C SER A 71 -7.16 -2.70 2.18
N TYR A 72 -6.31 -1.77 1.71
CA TYR A 72 -6.75 -0.52 1.10
C TYR A 72 -6.66 -0.51 -0.42
N PHE A 73 -5.54 -0.92 -1.03
CA PHE A 73 -5.36 -0.87 -2.49
C PHE A 73 -5.99 -2.03 -3.24
N MET A 74 -6.10 -3.22 -2.63
CA MET A 74 -6.86 -4.33 -3.21
C MET A 74 -8.38 -4.22 -2.98
N HIS A 75 -8.87 -3.06 -2.51
CA HIS A 75 -10.30 -2.77 -2.33
C HIS A 75 -11.02 -3.62 -1.26
N LEU A 76 -10.34 -4.56 -0.59
CA LEU A 76 -10.93 -5.49 0.38
C LEU A 76 -11.68 -4.83 1.55
N LYS A 77 -11.26 -3.63 1.98
CA LYS A 77 -11.95 -2.86 3.04
C LYS A 77 -13.21 -2.16 2.55
N PHE A 78 -13.35 -1.93 1.25
CA PHE A 78 -14.49 -1.23 0.63
C PHE A 78 -15.42 -2.17 -0.14
N ASP A 79 -14.98 -3.41 -0.36
CA ASP A 79 -15.75 -4.50 -0.94
C ASP A 79 -16.41 -5.37 0.15
N ASN A 80 -17.21 -6.35 -0.27
CA ASN A 80 -17.86 -7.29 0.63
C ASN A 80 -16.84 -8.06 1.48
N LYS A 81 -17.11 -8.18 2.78
CA LYS A 81 -16.26 -8.90 3.76
C LYS A 81 -15.89 -10.33 3.35
N LEU A 82 -16.64 -10.93 2.42
CA LEU A 82 -16.36 -12.22 1.82
C LEU A 82 -14.98 -12.26 1.14
N PHE A 83 -14.61 -11.22 0.38
CA PHE A 83 -13.30 -11.17 -0.30
C PHE A 83 -12.14 -11.05 0.71
N SER A 84 -12.34 -10.24 1.76
CA SER A 84 -11.38 -10.16 2.86
C SER A 84 -11.21 -11.52 3.54
N TRP A 85 -12.31 -12.22 3.83
CA TRP A 85 -12.27 -13.53 4.49
C TRP A 85 -11.63 -14.60 3.62
N LEU A 86 -11.94 -14.66 2.32
CA LEU A 86 -11.29 -15.57 1.37
C LEU A 86 -9.78 -15.30 1.27
N PHE A 87 -9.37 -14.03 1.25
CA PHE A 87 -7.94 -13.69 1.24
C PHE A 87 -7.22 -14.14 2.51
N TYR A 88 -7.76 -13.83 3.70
CA TYR A 88 -7.13 -14.20 4.96
C TYR A 88 -7.13 -15.71 5.19
N THR A 89 -8.20 -16.42 4.82
CA THR A 89 -8.23 -17.90 4.89
C THR A 89 -7.23 -18.51 3.91
N GLY A 90 -7.11 -17.99 2.70
CA GLY A 90 -6.09 -18.40 1.73
C GLY A 90 -4.66 -18.13 2.23
N LEU A 91 -4.41 -16.96 2.83
CA LEU A 91 -3.12 -16.62 3.43
C LEU A 91 -2.76 -17.57 4.57
N PHE A 92 -3.72 -17.84 5.47
CA PHE A 92 -3.54 -18.78 6.58
C PHE A 92 -3.27 -20.20 6.07
N LEU A 93 -4.03 -20.66 5.07
CA LEU A 93 -3.84 -21.96 4.44
C LEU A 93 -2.44 -22.05 3.79
N ALA A 94 -2.02 -21.02 3.05
CA ALA A 94 -0.72 -20.99 2.39
C ALA A 94 0.44 -21.07 3.40
N VAL A 95 0.39 -20.28 4.47
CA VAL A 95 1.38 -20.32 5.55
C VAL A 95 1.37 -21.68 6.26
N GLY A 96 0.18 -22.22 6.55
CA GLY A 96 0.03 -23.53 7.18
C GLY A 96 0.63 -24.65 6.33
N VAL A 97 0.26 -24.74 5.04
CA VAL A 97 0.81 -25.72 4.11
C VAL A 97 2.33 -25.58 3.97
N TYR A 98 2.84 -24.35 3.90
CA TYR A 98 4.28 -24.10 3.83
C TYR A 98 5.01 -24.62 5.08
N ILE A 99 4.49 -24.34 6.28
CA ILE A 99 5.06 -24.86 7.54
C ILE A 99 4.99 -26.39 7.57
N THR A 100 3.86 -26.99 7.18
CA THR A 100 3.71 -28.46 7.12
C THR A 100 4.71 -29.09 6.15
N ALA A 101 4.92 -28.48 4.99
CA ALA A 101 5.92 -28.94 4.03
C ALA A 101 7.33 -28.87 4.62
N LEU A 102 7.71 -27.75 5.25
CA LEU A 102 9.02 -27.61 5.91
C LEU A 102 9.19 -28.61 7.07
N ALA A 103 8.15 -28.84 7.87
CA ALA A 103 8.18 -29.82 8.95
C ALA A 103 8.36 -31.25 8.43
N THR A 104 7.70 -31.59 7.32
CA THR A 104 7.86 -32.88 6.64
C THR A 104 9.30 -33.06 6.15
N PHE A 105 9.88 -32.05 5.49
CA PHE A 105 11.26 -32.11 5.02
C PHE A 105 12.28 -32.16 6.17
N GLN A 106 12.12 -31.37 7.24
CA GLN A 106 12.98 -31.45 8.43
C GLN A 106 12.94 -32.81 9.12
N PHE A 107 11.78 -33.45 9.17
CA PHE A 107 11.64 -34.82 9.69
C PHE A 107 12.27 -35.86 8.76
N PHE A 108 12.32 -35.62 7.45
CA PHE A 108 12.86 -36.55 6.46
C PHE A 108 14.37 -36.36 6.17
N LEU A 109 14.92 -35.17 6.42
CA LEU A 109 16.34 -34.81 6.26
C LEU A 109 17.16 -35.04 7.54
N ARG A 110 16.54 -35.52 8.61
CA ARG A 110 17.18 -35.93 9.86
C ARG A 110 17.26 -37.45 9.95
#